data_AF-A0A3G2G877-F1
#
_entry.id   AF-A0A3G2G877-F1
#
_cell.length_a   1.000
_cell.length_b   1.000
_cell.length_c   1.000
_cell.angle_alpha   90.00
_cell.angle_beta   90.00
_cell.angle_gamma   90.00
#
_symmetry.space_group_name_H-M   'P 1'
#
loop_
_entity.id
_entity.type
_entity.pdbx_description
1 polymer ?
#
loop_
_entity_poly.entity_id
_entity_poly.type
_entity_poly.pdbx_seq_one_letter_code
_entity_poly.pdbx_strand_id
1 'polypeptide(L)'
;MKHTKEQIEEIAKEVLEKTNFSYDTKEKMIIRENEDFYLDGERINSWNVSVFFGEEDWGKNQLAGLLINDENGYPIYLQHSFNSFIYYKIHNNGEISTEVRQGSN
;
A
#
# COMPACT_ATOMS: atom_id res chain seq x y z
N MET A 1 -5.80 4.05 -16.55
CA MET A 1 -5.98 3.06 -15.47
C MET A 1 -7.08 2.06 -15.82
N LYS A 2 -6.96 0.82 -15.38
CA LYS A 2 -7.91 -0.29 -15.56
C LYS A 2 -8.87 -0.44 -14.38
N HIS A 3 -8.43 -0.14 -13.16
CA HIS A 3 -9.28 -0.17 -11.97
C HIS A 3 -9.89 1.21 -11.71
N THR A 4 -11.06 1.23 -11.06
CA THR A 4 -11.64 2.47 -10.51
C THR A 4 -11.12 2.73 -9.09
N LYS A 5 -11.37 3.94 -8.57
CA LYS A 5 -11.00 4.27 -7.18
C LYS A 5 -11.70 3.38 -6.17
N GLU A 6 -12.97 3.04 -6.41
CA GLU A 6 -13.75 2.17 -5.53
C GLU A 6 -13.17 0.74 -5.51
N GLN A 7 -12.79 0.20 -6.67
CA GLN A 7 -12.13 -1.11 -6.76
C GLN A 7 -10.78 -1.11 -6.05
N ILE A 8 -10.00 -0.04 -6.19
CA ILE A 8 -8.73 0.12 -5.49
C ILE A 8 -8.91 0.23 -3.98
N GLU A 9 -9.99 0.87 -3.52
CA GLU A 9 -10.33 0.92 -2.09
C GLU A 9 -10.62 -0.47 -1.52
N GLU A 10 -11.37 -1.29 -2.24
CA GLU A 10 -11.67 -2.68 -1.85
C GLU A 10 -10.40 -3.53 -1.79
N ILE A 11 -9.56 -3.47 -2.83
CA ILE A 11 -8.27 -4.16 -2.87
C ILE A 11 -7.39 -3.72 -1.70
N ALA A 12 -7.30 -2.42 -1.44
CA ALA A 12 -6.47 -1.89 -0.35
C ALA A 12 -6.94 -2.42 1.02
N LYS A 13 -8.25 -2.46 1.28
CA LYS A 13 -8.80 -3.03 2.52
C LYS A 13 -8.42 -4.50 2.67
N GLU A 14 -8.59 -5.30 1.63
CA GLU A 14 -8.22 -6.73 1.66
C GLU A 14 -6.72 -6.94 1.93
N VAL A 15 -5.86 -6.13 1.32
CA VAL A 15 -4.40 -6.21 1.52
C VAL A 15 -4.04 -5.85 2.96
N LEU A 16 -4.58 -4.74 3.49
CA LEU A 16 -4.30 -4.29 4.86
C LEU A 16 -4.80 -5.31 5.89
N GLU A 17 -5.98 -5.91 5.66
CA GLU A 17 -6.53 -6.99 6.49
C GLU A 17 -5.64 -8.25 6.46
N LYS A 18 -5.33 -8.76 5.25
CA LYS A 18 -4.48 -9.97 5.08
C LYS A 18 -3.08 -9.81 5.70
N THR A 19 -2.59 -8.58 5.77
CA THR A 19 -1.23 -8.27 6.25
C THR A 19 -1.23 -7.81 7.71
N ASN A 20 -2.40 -7.81 8.36
CA ASN A 20 -2.61 -7.34 9.74
C ASN A 20 -2.03 -5.93 9.99
N PHE A 21 -2.06 -5.06 8.98
CA PHE A 21 -1.58 -3.68 9.15
C PHE A 21 -2.67 -2.85 9.83
N SER A 22 -2.39 -2.37 11.05
CA SER A 22 -3.33 -1.57 11.83
C SER A 22 -3.33 -0.11 11.34
N TYR A 23 -4.51 0.39 10.95
CA TYR A 23 -4.72 1.77 10.48
C TYR A 23 -6.04 2.34 11.02
N ASP A 24 -6.23 3.66 10.92
CA ASP A 24 -7.47 4.32 11.35
C ASP A 24 -8.57 4.12 10.29
N THR A 25 -9.55 3.29 10.63
CA THR A 25 -10.70 2.98 9.77
C THR A 25 -11.80 4.04 9.80
N LYS A 26 -11.73 5.02 10.70
CA LYS A 26 -12.69 6.15 10.76
C LYS A 26 -12.35 7.21 9.72
N GLU A 27 -11.06 7.36 9.41
CA GLU A 27 -10.58 8.27 8.39
C GLU A 27 -10.71 7.64 6.99
N LYS A 28 -11.02 8.48 5.99
CA LYS A 28 -11.14 8.01 4.61
C LYS A 28 -9.76 7.75 4.01
N MET A 29 -9.65 6.67 3.22
CA MET A 29 -8.47 6.43 2.39
C MET A 29 -8.33 7.53 1.33
N ILE A 30 -7.10 7.98 1.08
CA ILE A 30 -6.80 8.91 0.00
C ILE A 30 -6.24 8.11 -1.17
N ILE A 31 -6.99 8.04 -2.27
CA ILE A 31 -6.66 7.20 -3.44
C ILE A 31 -6.30 8.10 -4.63
N ARG A 32 -5.08 7.93 -5.15
CA ARG A 32 -4.55 8.71 -6.26
C ARG A 32 -3.87 7.81 -7.29
N GLU A 33 -4.02 8.19 -8.55
CA GLU A 33 -3.22 7.63 -9.64
C GLU A 33 -1.75 8.05 -9.44
N ASN A 34 -0.84 7.10 -9.62
CA ASN A 34 0.60 7.31 -9.53
C ASN A 34 1.21 7.02 -10.90
N GLU A 35 1.30 8.07 -11.71
CA GLU A 35 1.64 7.97 -13.13
C GLU A 35 3.15 7.79 -13.38
N ASP A 36 4.01 8.13 -12.43
CA ASP A 36 5.48 8.17 -12.60
C ASP A 36 6.24 7.22 -11.66
N PHE A 37 5.65 6.05 -11.38
CA PHE A 37 6.32 5.02 -10.61
C PHE A 37 7.15 4.08 -11.51
N TYR A 38 8.40 3.83 -11.10
CA TYR A 38 9.30 2.89 -11.76
C TYR A 38 9.75 1.81 -10.75
N LEU A 39 9.66 0.55 -11.15
CA LEU A 39 10.14 -0.60 -10.40
C LEU A 39 11.10 -1.39 -11.29
N ASP A 40 12.31 -1.66 -10.81
CA ASP A 40 13.35 -2.39 -11.55
C ASP A 40 13.65 -1.81 -12.95
N GLY A 41 13.49 -0.50 -13.12
CA GLY A 41 13.72 0.21 -14.37
C GLY A 41 12.53 0.24 -15.33
N GLU A 42 11.42 -0.42 -15.00
CA GLU A 42 10.20 -0.43 -15.79
C GLU A 42 9.14 0.51 -15.19
N ARG A 43 8.47 1.29 -16.03
CA ARG A 43 7.34 2.14 -15.61
C ARG A 43 6.13 1.26 -15.33
N ILE A 44 5.51 1.45 -14.17
CA ILE A 44 4.30 0.71 -13.77
C ILE A 44 3.16 1.71 -13.52
N ASN A 45 2.04 1.49 -14.21
CA ASN A 45 0.79 2.16 -13.88
C ASN A 45 0.34 1.67 -12.49
N SER A 46 0.23 2.59 -11.54
CA SER A 46 -0.04 2.21 -10.16
C SER A 46 -0.94 3.21 -9.45
N TRP A 47 -1.56 2.77 -8.36
CA TRP A 47 -2.35 3.59 -7.46
C TRP A 47 -1.60 3.75 -6.14
N ASN A 48 -1.59 4.97 -5.60
CA ASN A 48 -1.17 5.23 -4.23
C ASN A 48 -2.41 5.37 -3.34
N VAL A 49 -2.49 4.52 -2.32
CA VAL A 49 -3.52 4.53 -1.30
C VAL A 49 -2.89 4.97 0.01
N SER A 50 -3.20 6.18 0.45
CA SER A 50 -2.72 6.70 1.73
C SER A 50 -3.74 6.44 2.84
N VAL A 51 -3.24 5.92 3.97
CA VAL A 51 -4.02 5.66 5.19
C VAL A 51 -3.32 6.26 6.41
N PHE A 52 -4.09 6.65 7.42
CA PHE A 52 -3.55 7.10 8.71
C PHE A 52 -3.29 5.91 9.63
N PHE A 53 -2.16 5.91 10.34
CA PHE A 53 -1.80 4.86 11.30
C PHE A 53 -1.02 5.41 12.51
N GLY A 54 -0.85 4.58 13.55
CA GLY A 54 -0.15 4.90 14.80
C GLY A 54 -1.04 4.83 16.05
N GLU A 55 -0.41 4.70 17.22
CA GLU A 55 -1.11 4.66 18.52
C GLU A 55 -1.66 6.05 18.90
N GLU A 56 -2.85 6.08 19.53
CA GLU A 56 -3.52 7.32 19.98
C GLU A 56 -2.64 8.15 20.92
N ASP A 57 -1.88 7.50 21.80
CA ASP A 57 -1.06 8.14 22.83
C ASP A 57 0.16 8.91 22.28
N TRP A 58 0.57 8.61 21.04
CA TRP A 58 1.70 9.26 20.37
C TRP A 58 1.24 10.33 19.37
N GLY A 59 -0.06 10.64 19.35
CA GLY A 59 -0.69 11.48 18.36
C GLY A 59 -0.84 10.73 17.04
N LYS A 60 -2.04 10.19 16.79
CA LYS A 60 -2.47 9.82 15.42
C LYS A 60 -2.03 10.93 14.48
N ASN A 61 -1.18 10.66 13.48
CA ASN A 61 -0.90 11.55 12.33
C ASN A 61 0.17 11.01 11.37
N GLN A 62 0.55 9.72 11.41
CA GLN A 62 1.46 9.20 10.38
C GLN A 62 0.65 8.71 9.18
N LEU A 63 1.16 9.01 7.99
CA LEU A 63 0.64 8.50 6.73
C LEU A 63 1.45 7.26 6.33
N ALA A 64 0.74 6.18 6.02
CA ALA A 64 1.28 5.04 5.29
C ALA A 64 0.76 5.08 3.86
N GLY A 65 1.63 4.79 2.89
CA GLY A 65 1.30 4.71 1.48
C GLY A 65 1.40 3.29 0.97
N LEU A 66 0.27 2.69 0.62
CA LEU A 66 0.19 1.41 -0.08
C LEU A 66 0.19 1.65 -1.58
N LEU A 67 1.11 1.03 -2.29
CA LEU A 67 1.19 1.09 -3.74
C LEU A 67 0.59 -0.18 -4.36
N ILE A 68 -0.33 -0.02 -5.30
CA ILE A 68 -1.05 -1.12 -5.96
C ILE A 68 -0.83 -1.02 -7.47
N ASN A 69 -0.46 -2.13 -8.11
CA ASN A 69 -0.32 -2.20 -9.56
C ASN A 69 -1.71 -2.20 -10.23
N ASP A 70 -1.94 -1.23 -11.12
CA ASP A 70 -3.22 -1.07 -11.80
C ASP A 70 -3.51 -2.19 -12.83
N GLU A 71 -2.50 -2.89 -13.32
CA GLU A 71 -2.70 -3.92 -14.34
C GLU A 71 -3.35 -5.19 -13.79
N ASN A 72 -3.06 -5.53 -12.53
CA ASN A 72 -3.47 -6.79 -11.91
C ASN A 72 -4.06 -6.63 -10.49
N GLY A 73 -4.10 -5.41 -9.94
CA GLY A 73 -4.60 -5.15 -8.59
C GLY A 73 -3.67 -5.65 -7.49
N TYR A 74 -2.44 -6.06 -7.81
CA TYR A 74 -1.53 -6.62 -6.82
C TYR A 74 -0.83 -5.51 -6.03
N PRO A 75 -0.72 -5.64 -4.69
CA PRO A 75 0.07 -4.71 -3.91
C PRO A 75 1.56 -4.89 -4.22
N ILE A 76 2.29 -3.78 -4.26
CA ILE A 76 3.72 -3.74 -4.55
C ILE A 76 4.49 -3.57 -3.23
N TYR A 77 4.25 -2.47 -2.52
CA TYR A 77 4.78 -2.24 -1.18
C TYR A 77 3.88 -1.31 -0.38
N LEU A 78 4.02 -1.36 0.94
CA LEU A 78 3.49 -0.36 1.87
C LEU A 78 4.68 0.35 2.51
N GLN A 79 4.76 1.66 2.29
CA GLN A 79 5.73 2.52 2.93
C GLN A 79 5.09 3.17 4.15
N HIS A 80 5.77 3.08 5.29
CA HIS A 80 5.35 3.73 6.52
C HIS A 80 6.60 4.22 7.29
N SER A 81 6.42 5.12 8.25
CA SER A 81 7.48 5.56 9.17
C SER A 81 8.80 5.94 8.47
N PHE A 82 8.83 7.07 7.74
CA PHE A 82 9.96 7.64 6.96
C PHE A 82 10.68 6.69 5.98
N ASN A 83 11.28 5.58 6.43
CA ASN A 83 12.09 4.64 5.66
C ASN A 83 11.69 3.15 5.86
N SER A 84 10.53 2.82 6.43
CA SER A 84 10.09 1.42 6.54
C SER A 84 9.27 1.01 5.33
N PHE A 85 9.69 -0.07 4.67
CA PHE A 85 9.00 -0.64 3.52
C PHE A 85 8.61 -2.09 3.81
N ILE A 86 7.33 -2.38 3.62
CA ILE A 86 6.80 -3.75 3.59
C ILE A 86 6.56 -4.08 2.12
N TYR A 87 7.45 -4.87 1.53
CA TYR A 87 7.30 -5.35 0.16
C TYR A 87 6.36 -6.56 0.14
N TYR A 88 5.47 -6.61 -0.84
CA TYR A 88 4.54 -7.71 -1.00
C TYR A 88 4.97 -8.62 -2.14
N LYS A 89 4.89 -9.93 -1.90
CA LYS A 89 5.05 -10.96 -2.93
C LYS A 89 3.77 -11.77 -3.03
N ILE A 90 3.22 -11.81 -4.24
CA ILE A 90 2.02 -12.58 -4.58
C ILE A 90 2.44 -13.94 -5.12
N HIS A 91 1.93 -15.01 -4.51
CA HIS A 91 2.16 -16.37 -4.96
C HIS A 91 1.06 -16.82 -5.93
N ASN A 92 1.32 -17.89 -6.68
CA ASN A 92 0.39 -18.40 -7.72
C ASN A 92 -0.99 -18.85 -7.17
N ASN A 93 -1.10 -19.09 -5.86
CA ASN A 93 -2.34 -19.43 -5.16
C ASN A 93 -3.11 -18.19 -4.65
N GLY A 94 -2.62 -16.97 -4.91
CA GLY A 94 -3.19 -15.71 -4.41
C GLY A 94 -2.80 -15.36 -2.97
N GLU A 95 -1.92 -16.14 -2.35
CA GLU A 95 -1.36 -15.82 -1.03
C GLU A 95 -0.42 -14.62 -1.13
N ILE A 96 -0.45 -13.77 -0.09
CA ILE A 96 0.41 -12.59 0.03
C ILE A 96 1.41 -12.85 1.14
N SER A 97 2.69 -12.90 0.81
CA SER A 97 3.77 -12.85 1.82
C SER A 97 4.40 -11.47 1.86
N THR A 98 4.84 -11.05 3.04
CA THR A 98 5.53 -9.78 3.26
C THR A 98 7.02 -9.98 3.45
N GLU A 99 7.82 -9.13 2.82
CA GLU A 99 9.25 -8.97 3.09
C GLU A 99 9.47 -7.55 3.63
N VAL A 100 9.85 -7.44 4.89
CA VAL A 100 10.16 -6.12 5.50
C VAL A 100 11.60 -5.77 5.16
N ARG A 101 11.79 -4.65 4.44
CA ARG A 101 13.11 -4.05 4.23
C ARG A 101 13.14 -2.68 4.90
N GLN A 102 14.10 -2.48 5.78
CA GLN A 102 14.44 -1.13 6.23
C GLN A 102 15.20 -0.43 5.10
N GLY A 103 14.77 0.76 4.70
CA GLY A 103 15.55 1.62 3.82
C GLY A 103 16.86 1.98 4.53
N SER A 104 17.99 1.74 3.86
CA SER A 104 19.31 2.19 4.34
C SER A 104 19.30 3.72 4.47
N ASN A 105 19.71 4.23 5.64
CA ASN A 105 19.97 5.66 5.85
C ASN A 105 21.09 6.19 4.93
#